data_AF-A0A7C4JI99-F1
#
_entry.id   AF-A0A7C4JI99-F1
#
_cell.length_a   1.000
_cell.length_b   1.000
_cell.length_c   1.000
_cell.angle_alpha   90.00
_cell.angle_beta   90.00
_cell.angle_gamma   90.00
#
_symmetry.space_group_name_H-M   'P 1'
#
loop_
_entity.id
_entity.type
_entity.pdbx_description
1 polymer ?
#
loop_
_entity_poly.entity_id
_entity_poly.type
_entity_poly.pdbx_seq_one_letter_code
_entity_poly.pdbx_strand_id
1 'polypeptide(L)'
;MLPSRYNPNEVEPKILALWEKKGWVCNPLSGKKPFAIVIPPPNITGRLHMGHALNNTLQDVVIRFKRMDGYEACWFPGTDHAGIATQTVVEMELL
;
A
#
# COMPACT_ATOMS: atom_id res chain seq x y z
N MET A 1 25.84 20.79 -5.64
CA MET A 1 25.41 21.42 -4.37
C MET A 1 24.03 20.91 -4.04
N LEU A 2 23.76 20.49 -2.81
CA LEU A 2 22.40 20.16 -2.39
C LEU A 2 21.58 21.46 -2.27
N PRO A 3 20.32 21.49 -2.75
CA PRO A 3 19.47 22.67 -2.61
C PRO A 3 19.21 22.96 -1.13
N SER A 4 18.98 24.24 -0.81
CA SER A 4 18.69 24.67 0.57
C SER A 4 17.32 24.22 1.08
N ARG A 5 16.42 23.78 0.19
CA ARG A 5 15.09 23.27 0.52
C ARG A 5 14.82 21.96 -0.20
N TYR A 6 14.16 21.04 0.51
CA TYR A 6 13.68 19.78 -0.05
C TYR A 6 12.42 20.01 -0.89
N ASN A 7 12.37 19.43 -2.08
CA ASN A 7 11.19 19.40 -2.94
C ASN A 7 10.72 17.95 -3.12
N PRO A 8 9.63 17.52 -2.46
CA PRO A 8 9.11 16.16 -2.59
C PRO A 8 8.77 15.78 -4.03
N ASN A 9 8.27 16.75 -4.82
CA ASN A 9 7.86 16.53 -6.21
C ASN A 9 9.01 16.08 -7.13
N GLU A 10 10.26 16.37 -6.76
CA GLU A 10 11.44 15.97 -7.52
C GLU A 10 11.99 14.59 -7.11
N VAL A 11 11.57 14.07 -5.95
CA VAL A 11 12.14 12.88 -5.31
C VAL A 11 11.14 11.72 -5.26
N GLU A 12 9.92 11.96 -4.78
CA GLU A 12 8.90 10.91 -4.60
C GLU A 12 8.59 10.14 -5.89
N PRO A 13 8.41 10.78 -7.07
CA PRO A 13 8.14 10.03 -8.30
C PRO A 13 9.28 9.09 -8.70
N LYS A 14 10.53 9.49 -8.46
CA LYS A 14 11.72 8.67 -8.77
C LYS A 14 11.80 7.44 -7.86
N ILE A 15 11.51 7.63 -6.57
CA ILE A 15 11.52 6.55 -5.58
C ILE A 15 10.37 5.58 -5.84
N LEU A 16 9.18 6.09 -6.17
CA LEU A 16 8.03 5.27 -6.54
C LEU A 16 8.36 4.37 -7.74
N ALA A 17 8.87 4.97 -8.83
CA ALA A 17 9.25 4.22 -10.03
C ALA A 17 10.34 3.15 -9.75
N LEU A 18 11.28 3.44 -8.85
CA LEU A 18 12.29 2.47 -8.40
C LEU A 18 11.64 1.27 -7.70
N TRP A 19 10.70 1.52 -6.77
CA TRP A 19 10.01 0.47 -6.03
C TRP A 19 9.10 -0.37 -6.92
N GLU A 20 8.39 0.25 -7.86
CA GLU A 20 7.58 -0.44 -8.86
C GLU A 20 8.44 -1.35 -9.74
N LYS A 21 9.56 -0.84 -10.26
CA LYS A 21 10.48 -1.62 -11.10
C LYS A 21 11.10 -2.79 -10.35
N LYS A 22 11.45 -2.62 -9.08
CA LYS A 22 12.10 -3.67 -8.29
C LYS A 22 11.19 -4.89 -8.11
N GLY A 23 9.88 -4.66 -8.00
CA GLY A 23 8.92 -5.67 -7.61
C GLY A 23 9.16 -6.12 -6.17
N TRP A 24 8.14 -6.05 -5.32
CA TRP A 24 8.25 -6.57 -3.96
C TRP A 24 7.55 -7.92 -3.91
N VAL A 25 8.35 -8.99 -3.96
CA VAL A 25 7.85 -10.37 -3.94
C VAL A 25 8.21 -11.02 -2.62
N CYS A 26 7.22 -11.62 -1.98
CA CYS A 26 7.42 -12.49 -0.84
C CYS A 26 8.00 -13.82 -1.29
N ASN A 27 9.12 -14.22 -0.71
CA ASN A 27 9.70 -15.53 -0.98
C ASN A 27 9.32 -16.53 0.13
N PRO A 28 8.41 -17.50 -0.12
CA PRO A 28 8.02 -18.50 0.87
C PRO A 28 9.16 -19.45 1.25
N LEU A 29 10.25 -19.48 0.47
CA LEU A 29 11.42 -20.32 0.70
C LEU A 29 12.62 -19.54 1.26
N SER A 30 12.43 -18.31 1.75
CA SER A 30 13.55 -17.45 2.16
C SER A 30 14.30 -17.90 3.42
N GLY A 31 13.72 -18.82 4.19
CA GLY A 31 14.26 -19.28 5.48
C GLY A 31 14.24 -18.22 6.59
N LYS A 32 13.81 -16.98 6.29
CA LYS A 32 13.65 -15.91 7.27
C LYS A 32 12.37 -16.11 8.07
N LYS A 33 12.31 -15.51 9.26
CA LYS A 33 11.08 -15.50 10.06
C LYS A 33 9.99 -14.73 9.30
N PRO A 34 8.80 -15.30 9.07
CA PRO A 34 7.73 -14.62 8.34
C PRO A 34 7.08 -13.53 9.19
N PHE A 35 6.70 -12.43 8.55
CA PHE A 35 5.82 -11.40 9.12
C PHE A 35 4.86 -10.95 8.02
N ALA A 36 3.56 -11.07 8.22
CA ALA A 36 2.59 -10.78 7.17
C ALA A 36 1.48 -9.84 7.65
N ILE A 37 1.10 -8.90 6.80
CA ILE A 37 -0.08 -8.06 6.95
C ILE A 37 -0.91 -8.16 5.67
N VAL A 38 -2.22 -8.36 5.81
CA VAL A 38 -3.18 -8.24 4.71
C VAL A 38 -3.74 -6.82 4.75
N ILE A 39 -3.63 -6.08 3.65
CA ILE A 39 -4.22 -4.75 3.55
C ILE A 39 -5.74 -4.94 3.60
N PRO A 40 -6.46 -4.31 4.56
CA PRO A 40 -7.91 -4.31 4.57
C PRO A 40 -8.39 -3.78 3.23
N PRO A 41 -9.06 -4.61 2.43
CA PRO A 41 -9.33 -4.27 1.05
C PRO A 41 -10.27 -3.06 1.00
N PRO A 42 -9.91 -1.98 0.28
CA PRO A 42 -10.81 -0.85 0.14
C PRO A 42 -12.05 -1.29 -0.68
N ASN A 43 -13.22 -0.78 -0.30
CA ASN A 43 -14.42 -0.93 -1.11
C ASN A 43 -14.18 -0.28 -2.49
N ILE A 44 -14.59 -0.93 -3.57
CA ILE A 44 -14.41 -0.44 -4.95
C ILE A 44 -15.25 0.80 -5.30
N THR A 45 -15.93 1.39 -4.30
CA THR A 45 -17.05 2.32 -4.45
C THR A 45 -16.72 3.77 -4.13
N GLY A 46 -15.49 4.11 -3.74
CA GLY A 46 -15.15 5.47 -3.33
C GLY A 46 -13.68 5.85 -3.40
N ARG A 47 -13.43 7.16 -3.54
CA ARG A 47 -12.09 7.77 -3.53
C ARG A 47 -11.40 7.53 -2.18
N LEU A 48 -10.07 7.34 -2.20
CA LEU A 48 -9.27 7.23 -0.98
C LEU A 48 -9.32 8.55 -0.18
N HIS A 49 -9.83 8.50 1.05
CA HIS A 49 -9.74 9.58 2.04
C HIS A 49 -8.58 9.41 3.04
N MET A 50 -8.34 10.43 3.88
CA MET A 50 -7.28 10.46 4.90
C MET A 50 -7.25 9.25 5.84
N GLY A 51 -8.41 8.64 6.17
CA GLY A 51 -8.45 7.38 6.93
C GLY A 51 -7.69 6.23 6.26
N HIS A 52 -7.75 6.09 4.93
CA HIS A 52 -6.97 5.08 4.21
C HIS A 52 -5.49 5.41 4.23
N ALA A 53 -5.14 6.69 4.09
CA ALA A 53 -3.75 7.14 4.17
C ALA A 53 -3.15 6.75 5.54
N LEU A 54 -3.84 7.09 6.63
CA LEU A 54 -3.41 6.73 7.99
C LEU A 54 -3.24 5.21 8.15
N ASN A 55 -4.25 4.42 7.77
CA ASN A 55 -4.22 2.97 7.90
C ASN A 55 -3.06 2.33 7.12
N ASN A 56 -2.88 2.74 5.86
CA ASN A 56 -1.81 2.19 5.02
C ASN A 56 -0.42 2.67 5.47
N THR A 57 -0.28 3.92 5.93
CA THR A 57 0.99 4.42 6.46
C THR A 57 1.43 3.63 7.70
N LEU A 58 0.52 3.34 8.63
CA LEU A 58 0.85 2.55 9.83
C LEU A 58 1.33 1.14 9.45
N GLN A 59 0.64 0.48 8.52
CA GLN A 59 1.04 -0.84 8.04
C GLN A 59 2.38 -0.81 7.29
N ASP A 60 2.58 0.17 6.39
CA ASP A 60 3.82 0.32 5.62
C ASP A 60 5.03 0.55 6.52
N VAL A 61 4.89 1.38 7.57
CA VAL A 61 5.95 1.60 8.57
C VAL A 61 6.35 0.29 9.24
N VAL A 62 5.38 -0.51 9.68
CA VAL A 62 5.65 -1.80 10.34
C VAL A 62 6.27 -2.81 9.37
N ILE A 63 5.81 -2.87 8.12
CA ILE A 63 6.36 -3.75 7.08
C ILE A 63 7.81 -3.38 6.77
N ARG A 64 8.11 -2.10 6.58
CA ARG A 64 9.48 -1.62 6.33
C ARG A 64 10.38 -1.91 7.50
N PHE A 65 9.92 -1.62 8.72
CA PHE A 65 10.65 -1.94 9.94
C PHE A 65 10.96 -3.42 10.04
N LYS A 66 9.97 -4.31 9.88
CA LYS A 66 10.17 -5.76 9.97
C LYS A 66 11.07 -6.30 8.85
N ARG A 67 10.99 -5.74 7.65
CA ARG A 67 11.91 -6.07 6.55
C ARG A 67 13.35 -5.70 6.90
N MET A 68 13.57 -4.54 7.52
CA MET A 68 14.89 -4.12 8.00
C MET A 68 15.37 -4.94 9.20
N ASP A 69 14.45 -5.42 10.04
CA ASP A 69 14.66 -6.34 11.17
C ASP A 69 14.95 -7.80 10.72
N GLY A 70 15.11 -8.04 9.41
CA GLY A 70 15.52 -9.34 8.85
C GLY A 70 14.38 -10.34 8.61
N TYR A 71 13.12 -9.95 8.80
CA TYR A 71 11.97 -10.81 8.53
C TYR A 71 11.68 -10.92 7.03
N GLU A 72 11.03 -12.02 6.64
CA GLU A 72 10.27 -12.06 5.38
C GLU A 72 8.96 -11.29 5.57
N ALA A 73 9.05 -9.97 5.44
CA ALA A 73 7.93 -9.07 5.61
C ALA A 73 7.07 -9.02 4.34
N CYS A 74 5.83 -9.49 4.47
CA CYS A 74 4.86 -9.62 3.41
C CYS A 74 3.67 -8.69 3.61
N TRP A 75 3.39 -7.89 2.60
CA TRP A 75 2.27 -6.97 2.60
C TRP A 75 1.38 -7.31 1.41
N PHE A 76 0.24 -7.93 1.69
CA PHE A 76 -0.64 -8.46 0.65
C PHE A 76 -1.71 -7.43 0.31
N PRO A 77 -1.69 -6.82 -0.89
CA PRO A 77 -2.78 -6.00 -1.37
C PRO A 77 -3.97 -6.88 -1.81
N GLY A 78 -5.16 -6.32 -1.71
CA GLY A 78 -6.40 -6.90 -2.22
C GLY A 78 -7.47 -5.83 -2.35
N THR A 79 -8.50 -6.11 -3.12
CA THR A 79 -9.68 -5.26 -3.30
C THR A 79 -10.94 -6.07 -2.98
N ASP A 80 -11.91 -5.45 -2.29
CA ASP A 80 -13.13 -6.12 -1.88
C ASP A 80 -14.21 -5.79 -2.92
N HIS A 81 -14.94 -6.80 -3.34
CA HIS A 81 -16.06 -6.64 -4.28
C HIS A 81 -17.22 -5.84 -3.67
N ALA A 82 -17.31 -5.75 -2.33
CA ALA A 82 -18.21 -4.85 -1.60
C ALA A 82 -19.68 -4.89 -2.10
N GLY A 83 -20.22 -6.10 -2.33
CA GLY A 83 -21.46 -6.36 -3.10
C GLY A 83 -22.61 -5.36 -2.91
N ILE A 84 -23.14 -5.18 -1.70
CA ILE A 84 -24.29 -4.27 -1.46
C ILE A 84 -23.90 -2.79 -1.65
N ALA A 85 -22.72 -2.38 -1.19
CA ALA A 85 -22.26 -1.01 -1.32
C ALA A 85 -21.98 -0.63 -2.78
N THR A 86 -21.47 -1.57 -3.58
CA THR A 86 -21.21 -1.39 -5.01
C THR A 86 -22.51 -1.24 -5.79
N GLN A 87 -23.51 -2.05 -5.49
CA GLN A 87 -24.83 -1.95 -6.09
C GLN A 87 -25.46 -0.57 -5.85
N THR A 88 -25.45 -0.10 -4.60
CA THR A 88 -26.08 1.18 -4.23
C THR A 88 -25.40 2.40 -4.87
N VAL A 89 -24.07 2.38 -5.04
CA VAL A 89 -23.37 3.48 -5.73
C VAL A 89 -23.66 3.48 -7.24
N VAL A 90 -23.65 2.31 -7.88
CA VAL A 90 -23.98 2.19 -9.32
C VAL A 90 -25.43 2.60 -9.59
N GLU A 91 -26.37 2.22 -8.72
CA GLU A 91 -27.79 2.63 -8.83
C GLU A 91 -27.97 4.15 -8.66
N MET A 92 -27.16 4.81 -7.82
CA MET A 92 -27.18 6.28 -7.68
C MET A 92 -26.54 7.04 -8.85
N GLU A 93 -25.58 6.47 -9.59
CA GLU A 93 -24.97 7.12 -10.78
C GLU A 93 -25.82 6.95 -12.04
N LEU A 94 -26.75 6.00 -12.07
CA LEU A 94 -27.64 5.73 -13.21
C LEU A 94 -29.00 6.47 -13.12
N LEU A 95 -29.29 7.13 -11.99
CA LEU A 95 -30.47 7.95 -11.73
C LEU A 95 -30.12 9.45 -11.75
#